data_AF-A0A7W4C6T5-F1
#
_entry.id   AF-A0A7W4C6T5-F1
#
_cell.length_a   1.000
_cell.length_b   1.000
_cell.length_c   1.000
_cell.angle_alpha   90.00
_cell.angle_beta   90.00
_cell.angle_gamma   90.00
#
_symmetry.space_group_name_H-M   'P 1'
#
loop_
_entity.id
_entity.type
_entity.pdbx_description
1 polymer ?
#
loop_
_entity_poly.entity_id
_entity_poly.type
_entity_poly.pdbx_seq_one_letter_code
_entity_poly.pdbx_strand_id
1 'polypeptide(L)'
;MGYIGTYGTAATAPIYHCSTFGTPKWSGKHQDEFTVELERDLFIFIKQEATRKGHNDRVNGDVGVNMHFFDEQFLGGRPNRYWIECYMVGADTNQSPNLPCLDEVWPSMPI
;
A
#
# COMPACT_ATOMS: atom_id res chain seq x y z
N MET A 1 12.64 -7.58 -1.27
CA MET A 1 11.30 -7.79 -1.87
C MET A 1 10.43 -8.38 -0.79
N GLY A 2 9.31 -7.73 -0.47
CA GLY A 2 8.34 -8.33 0.46
C GLY A 2 7.39 -9.25 -0.27
N TYR A 3 6.80 -10.17 0.48
CA TYR A 3 5.81 -11.11 0.00
C TYR A 3 4.62 -11.14 0.95
N ILE A 4 3.46 -11.53 0.40
CA ILE A 4 2.25 -11.78 1.17
C ILE A 4 2.36 -13.19 1.73
N GLY A 5 2.36 -13.32 3.05
CA GLY A 5 2.24 -14.62 3.72
C GLY A 5 0.82 -15.17 3.59
N THR A 6 -0.18 -14.35 3.91
CA THR A 6 -1.60 -14.65 3.75
C THR A 6 -2.37 -13.41 3.32
N TYR A 7 -3.33 -13.60 2.43
CA TYR A 7 -4.30 -12.55 2.10
C TYR A 7 -5.16 -12.23 3.34
N GLY A 8 -5.50 -10.95 3.48
CA GLY A 8 -6.35 -10.47 4.57
C GLY A 8 -7.80 -10.91 4.40
N THR A 9 -8.63 -10.58 5.40
CA THR A 9 -10.08 -10.77 5.37
C THR A 9 -10.77 -9.42 5.57
N ALA A 10 -12.10 -9.40 5.51
CA ALA A 10 -12.91 -8.24 5.85
C ALA A 10 -12.59 -7.61 7.22
N ALA A 11 -12.00 -8.37 8.16
CA ALA A 11 -11.71 -7.88 9.51
C ALA A 11 -10.22 -7.91 9.88
N THR A 12 -9.36 -8.51 9.05
CA THR A 12 -7.94 -8.71 9.38
C THR A 12 -7.05 -8.27 8.23
N ALA A 13 -6.02 -7.48 8.55
CA ALA A 13 -5.03 -7.06 7.58
C ALA A 13 -4.27 -8.28 7.00
N PRO A 14 -3.83 -8.22 5.73
CA PRO A 14 -2.95 -9.23 5.17
C PRO A 14 -1.66 -9.36 5.98
N ILE A 15 -1.09 -10.57 5.99
CA ILE A 15 0.23 -10.79 6.56
C ILE A 15 1.25 -10.45 5.50
N TYR A 16 2.04 -9.40 5.76
CA TYR A 16 3.09 -8.94 4.86
C TYR A 16 4.45 -9.07 5.52
N HIS A 17 5.38 -9.69 4.81
CA HIS A 17 6.77 -9.84 5.27
C HIS A 17 7.72 -9.19 4.28
N CYS A 18 8.58 -8.31 4.77
CA CYS A 18 9.69 -7.78 4.00
C CYS A 18 11.01 -8.30 4.56
N SER A 19 11.80 -8.98 3.74
CA SER A 19 13.12 -9.47 4.15
C SER A 19 14.11 -8.36 4.51
N THR A 20 13.90 -7.14 4.01
CA THR A 20 14.77 -5.99 4.22
C THR A 20 14.34 -5.14 5.41
N PHE A 21 13.03 -4.94 5.60
CA PHE A 21 12.47 -4.01 6.59
C PHE A 21 11.69 -4.70 7.72
N GLY A 22 11.66 -6.04 7.71
CA GLY A 22 10.89 -6.84 8.65
C GLY A 22 9.39 -6.85 8.35
N THR A 23 8.62 -7.24 9.37
CA THR A 23 7.15 -7.31 9.32
C THR A 23 6.56 -5.98 9.81
N PRO A 24 5.75 -5.27 9.00
CA PRO A 24 5.09 -4.05 9.45
C PRO A 24 4.17 -4.31 10.65
N LYS A 25 4.04 -3.33 11.56
CA LYS A 25 3.26 -3.49 12.81
C LYS A 25 1.76 -3.74 12.58
N TRP A 26 1.21 -3.26 11.46
CA TRP A 26 -0.17 -3.47 11.06
C TRP A 26 -0.44 -4.86 10.47
N SER A 27 0.61 -5.59 10.08
CA SER A 27 0.51 -6.89 9.40
C SER A 27 -0.23 -7.91 10.27
N GLY A 28 -1.27 -8.54 9.71
CA GLY A 28 -2.06 -9.56 10.40
C GLY A 28 -2.94 -9.05 11.57
N LYS A 29 -3.02 -7.74 11.80
CA LYS A 29 -3.85 -7.19 12.88
C LYS A 29 -5.34 -7.19 12.53
N HIS A 30 -6.18 -7.39 13.55
CA HIS A 30 -7.61 -7.17 13.42
C HIS A 30 -7.91 -5.67 13.32
N GLN A 31 -8.97 -5.31 12.59
CA GLN A 31 -9.36 -3.91 12.36
C GLN A 31 -9.58 -3.13 13.67
N ASP A 32 -10.07 -3.80 14.72
CA ASP A 32 -10.31 -3.17 16.03
C ASP A 32 -9.00 -2.83 16.79
N GLU A 33 -7.86 -3.39 16.35
CA GLU A 33 -6.55 -3.06 16.89
C GLU A 33 -5.88 -1.89 16.17
N PHE A 34 -6.51 -1.35 15.11
CA PHE A 34 -5.94 -0.23 14.36
C PHE A 34 -6.06 1.07 15.15
N THR A 35 -4.92 1.62 15.51
CA THR A 35 -4.80 3.00 15.96
C THR A 35 -4.59 3.93 14.77
N VAL A 36 -4.69 5.23 15.00
CA VAL A 36 -4.41 6.26 13.97
C VAL A 36 -2.99 6.13 13.42
N GLU A 37 -2.02 5.77 14.28
CA GLU A 37 -0.63 5.54 13.85
C GLU A 37 -0.52 4.32 12.94
N LEU A 38 -1.21 3.21 13.26
CA LEU A 38 -1.21 2.00 12.43
C LEU A 38 -1.89 2.23 11.08
N GLU A 39 -3.00 2.98 11.05
CA GLU A 39 -3.60 3.40 9.78
C GLU A 39 -2.63 4.22 8.95
N ARG A 40 -1.96 5.21 9.55
CA ARG A 40 -0.98 6.04 8.84
C ARG A 40 0.15 5.20 8.25
N ASP A 41 0.74 4.30 9.04
CA ASP A 41 1.79 3.39 8.58
C ASP A 41 1.30 2.49 7.43
N LEU A 42 0.06 1.98 7.53
CA LEU A 42 -0.58 1.19 6.48
C LEU A 42 -0.73 2.00 5.18
N PHE A 43 -1.23 3.23 5.25
CA PHE A 43 -1.45 4.06 4.06
C PHE A 43 -0.13 4.52 3.41
N ILE A 44 0.93 4.76 4.20
CA ILE A 44 2.28 5.01 3.67
C ILE A 44 2.77 3.78 2.90
N PHE A 45 2.61 2.59 3.47
CA PHE A 45 2.95 1.34 2.80
C PHE A 45 2.18 1.17 1.49
N ILE A 46 0.85 1.34 1.51
CA ILE A 46 0.01 1.19 0.32
C ILE A 46 0.49 2.11 -0.81
N LYS A 47 0.74 3.39 -0.50
CA LYS A 47 1.20 4.36 -1.48
C LYS A 47 2.48 3.91 -2.19
N GLN A 48 3.47 3.45 -1.42
CA GLN A 48 4.76 3.05 -1.97
C GLN A 48 4.67 1.72 -2.73
N GLU A 49 4.05 0.71 -2.12
CA GLU A 49 4.09 -0.65 -2.63
C GLU A 49 3.12 -0.86 -3.80
N ALA A 50 1.91 -0.28 -3.76
CA ALA A 50 0.96 -0.37 -4.85
C ALA A 50 1.48 0.33 -6.11
N THR A 51 2.04 1.54 -5.98
CA THR A 51 2.66 2.28 -7.09
C THR A 51 3.80 1.47 -7.71
N ARG A 52 4.68 0.91 -6.87
CA ARG A 52 5.79 0.07 -7.33
C ARG A 52 5.30 -1.18 -8.07
N LYS A 53 4.24 -1.84 -7.56
CA LYS A 53 3.63 -3.00 -8.21
C LYS A 53 2.99 -2.64 -9.55
N GLY A 54 2.22 -1.56 -9.63
CA GLY A 54 1.64 -1.09 -10.88
C GLY A 54 2.69 -0.83 -11.95
N HIS A 55 3.80 -0.19 -11.57
CA HIS A 55 4.93 0.03 -12.47
C HIS A 55 5.55 -1.29 -12.96
N ASN A 56 5.79 -2.23 -12.06
CA ASN A 56 6.38 -3.52 -12.40
C ASN A 56 5.46 -4.35 -13.30
N ASP A 57 4.16 -4.40 -13.00
CA ASP A 57 3.18 -5.12 -13.80
C ASP A 57 3.08 -4.52 -15.21
N ARG A 58 3.11 -3.19 -15.33
CA ARG A 58 3.19 -2.48 -16.62
C ARG A 58 4.43 -2.88 -17.41
N VAL A 59 5.59 -2.92 -16.77
CA VAL A 59 6.87 -3.31 -17.43
C VAL A 59 6.83 -4.77 -17.89
N ASN A 60 6.17 -5.65 -17.14
CA ASN A 60 6.07 -7.08 -17.44
C ASN A 60 4.88 -7.45 -18.35
N GLY A 61 3.94 -6.53 -18.59
CA GLY A 61 2.72 -6.78 -19.36
C GLY A 61 1.57 -7.43 -18.57
N ASP A 62 1.65 -7.43 -17.24
CA ASP A 62 0.72 -8.10 -16.31
C ASP A 62 -0.22 -7.11 -15.59
N VAL A 63 -0.54 -5.97 -16.23
CA VAL A 63 -1.40 -4.94 -15.61
C VAL A 63 -2.76 -5.53 -15.23
N GLY A 64 -3.18 -5.30 -13.99
CA GLY A 64 -4.44 -5.75 -13.44
C GLY A 64 -4.35 -6.99 -12.56
N VAL A 65 -3.22 -7.72 -12.57
CA VAL A 65 -3.08 -8.96 -11.80
C VAL A 65 -3.03 -8.71 -10.28
N ASN A 66 -2.40 -7.62 -9.84
CA ASN A 66 -2.16 -7.33 -8.42
C ASN A 66 -3.07 -6.22 -7.84
N MET A 67 -4.27 -6.00 -8.40
CA MET A 67 -5.15 -4.90 -7.98
C MET A 67 -5.83 -5.12 -6.63
N HIS A 68 -6.00 -6.36 -6.18
CA HIS A 68 -6.78 -6.69 -4.97
C HIS A 68 -5.88 -7.28 -3.87
N PHE A 69 -5.12 -6.41 -3.19
CA PHE A 69 -4.25 -6.82 -2.07
C PHE A 69 -4.98 -6.85 -0.72
N PHE A 70 -5.93 -5.94 -0.52
CA PHE A 70 -6.76 -5.86 0.68
C PHE A 70 -8.18 -6.31 0.35
N ASP A 71 -8.87 -6.87 1.33
CA ASP A 71 -10.31 -7.12 1.25
C ASP A 71 -11.07 -5.80 1.09
N GLU A 72 -12.14 -5.80 0.30
CA GLU A 72 -12.96 -4.62 -0.01
C GLU A 72 -13.77 -4.10 1.17
N GLN A 73 -13.92 -4.89 2.24
CA GLN A 73 -14.63 -4.52 3.45
C GLN A 73 -13.70 -4.09 4.59
N PHE A 74 -12.42 -4.46 4.52
CA PHE A 74 -11.43 -4.16 5.56
C PHE A 74 -11.29 -2.65 5.79
N LEU A 75 -11.43 -2.19 7.05
CA LEU A 75 -11.46 -0.77 7.42
C LEU A 75 -12.43 0.06 6.54
N GLY A 76 -13.61 -0.51 6.24
CA GLY A 76 -14.62 0.12 5.40
C GLY A 76 -14.23 0.23 3.91
N GLY A 77 -13.27 -0.59 3.47
CA GLY A 77 -12.79 -0.63 2.08
C GLY A 77 -11.81 0.48 1.69
N ARG A 78 -11.46 1.36 2.63
CA ARG A 78 -10.51 2.46 2.38
C ARG A 78 -9.13 1.95 1.92
N PRO A 79 -8.53 0.91 2.53
CA PRO A 79 -7.24 0.38 2.10
C PRO A 79 -7.26 -0.20 0.68
N ASN A 80 -8.32 -0.95 0.33
CA ASN A 80 -8.46 -1.52 -1.01
C ASN A 80 -8.59 -0.43 -2.08
N ARG A 81 -9.47 0.55 -1.89
CA ARG A 81 -9.64 1.67 -2.84
C ARG A 81 -8.34 2.44 -3.05
N TYR A 82 -7.66 2.78 -1.95
CA TYR A 82 -6.40 3.51 -2.03
C TYR A 82 -5.27 2.70 -2.68
N TRP A 83 -5.27 1.38 -2.49
CA TRP A 83 -4.36 0.48 -3.21
C TRP A 83 -4.59 0.54 -4.72
N ILE A 84 -5.84 0.43 -5.16
CA ILE A 84 -6.20 0.50 -6.59
C ILE A 84 -5.77 1.84 -7.18
N GLU A 85 -6.07 2.96 -6.51
CA GLU A 85 -5.68 4.30 -6.94
C GLU A 85 -4.15 4.42 -7.12
N CYS A 86 -3.37 4.02 -6.12
CA CYS A 86 -1.91 4.08 -6.18
C CYS A 86 -1.33 3.10 -7.21
N TYR A 87 -1.93 1.92 -7.36
CA TYR A 87 -1.55 0.94 -8.37
C TYR A 87 -1.72 1.51 -9.78
N MET A 88 -2.87 2.13 -10.07
CA MET A 88 -3.13 2.75 -11.37
C MET A 88 -2.16 3.90 -11.64
N VAL A 89 -1.83 4.73 -10.64
CA VAL A 89 -0.78 5.75 -10.79
C VAL A 89 0.56 5.15 -11.23
N GLY A 90 0.94 4.00 -10.66
CA GLY A 90 2.14 3.27 -11.07
C GLY A 90 2.05 2.63 -12.46
N ALA A 91 0.86 2.15 -12.83
CA ALA A 91 0.60 1.50 -14.13
C ALA A 91 0.41 2.50 -15.28
N ASP A 92 -0.03 3.72 -14.99
CA ASP A 92 -0.29 4.79 -15.98
C ASP A 92 0.92 5.73 -16.16
N THR A 93 1.95 5.64 -15.31
CA THR A 93 3.10 6.54 -15.40
C THR A 93 3.92 6.27 -16.66
N ASN A 94 3.69 7.09 -17.69
CA ASN A 94 4.57 7.32 -18.83
C ASN A 94 5.84 8.15 -18.47
N GLN A 95 6.16 8.31 -17.19
CA GLN A 95 7.27 9.14 -16.73
C GLN A 95 8.34 8.30 -16.05
N SER A 96 9.58 8.44 -16.54
CA SER A 96 10.80 8.04 -15.85
C SER A 96 10.76 8.47 -14.38
N PRO A 97 11.30 7.66 -13.45
CA PRO A 97 11.16 7.89 -12.02
C PRO A 97 11.97 9.12 -11.60
N ASN A 98 11.35 10.30 -11.63
CA ASN A 98 11.79 11.43 -10.83
C ASN A 98 10.87 11.46 -9.61
N LEU A 99 11.27 10.73 -8.56
CA LEU A 99 10.62 10.76 -7.26
C LEU A 99 10.83 12.16 -6.67
N PRO A 100 9.78 12.97 -6.43
CA PRO A 100 9.95 14.16 -5.61
C PRO A 100 10.31 13.72 -4.18
N CYS A 101 11.31 14.41 -3.61
CA CYS A 101 11.71 14.29 -2.22
C CYS A 101 10.49 14.47 -1.30
N LEU A 102 10.45 13.72 -0.20
CA LEU A 102 9.36 13.69 0.77
C LEU A 102 9.04 15.05 1.45
N ASP A 103 9.77 16.12 1.13
CA ASP A 103 9.68 17.42 1.79
C ASP A 103 8.69 18.41 1.15
N GLU A 104 8.16 18.15 -0.06
CA GLU A 104 7.42 19.20 -0.80
C GLU A 104 5.90 19.20 -0.64
N VAL A 105 5.28 18.18 -0.03
CA VAL A 105 3.81 18.04 -0.06
C VAL A 105 3.21 17.85 1.31
N TRP A 106 3.61 18.59 2.34
CA TRP A 106 2.70 18.83 3.48
C TRP A 106 2.92 20.24 4.02
N PRO A 107 1.87 21.09 4.13
CA PRO A 107 2.01 22.39 4.73
C PRO A 107 2.40 22.21 6.20
N SER A 108 3.44 22.93 6.60
CA SER A 108 3.99 23.03 7.95
C SER A 108 2.86 23.19 8.96
N MET A 109 2.66 22.20 9.84
CA MET A 109 1.85 22.41 11.03
C MET A 109 2.70 23.18 12.06
N PRO A 110 2.22 24.32 12.57
CA PRO A 110 2.96 25.11 13.55
C PRO A 110 3.02 24.36 14.89
N ILE A 111 4.15 24.56 15.57
CA ILE A 111 4.49 24.05 16.91
C ILE A 111 3.56 24.67 17.95
#